data_AF-A0A7K9JDK7-F1
#
_entry.id   AF-A0A7K9JDK7-F1
#
_cell.length_a   1.000
_cell.length_b   1.000
_cell.length_c   1.000
_cell.angle_alpha   90.00
_cell.angle_beta   90.00
_cell.angle_gamma   90.00
#
_symmetry.space_group_name_H-M   'P 1'
#
loop_
_entity.id
_entity.type
_entity.pdbx_description
1 polymer ?
#
loop_
_entity_poly.entity_id
_entity_poly.type
_entity_poly.pdbx_seq_one_letter_code
_entity_poly.pdbx_strand_id
1 'polypeptide(L)'
;MQQISRMLMKLFQRARLEKPGQVDRRAAEFTLSLLVAMYDRSGTGYVKTRSAAAALISLSGDTLLAKYRAFFQFYAVPDGKATLITRSALRSLLTDLNQIPAIVGEGCTQSCVEIAIHDCFHGVLNAAIVEEKFLSWLRSEPAVLLWLPTCYRLSATEMVSHQARCR
;
A
#
# COMPACT_ATOMS: atom_id res chain seq x y z
N MET A 1 -9.16 -17.08 -2.27
CA MET A 1 -9.76 -16.41 -1.09
C MET A 1 -9.47 -17.07 0.26
N GLN A 2 -9.64 -18.39 0.42
CA GLN A 2 -9.42 -19.08 1.71
C GLN A 2 -8.03 -18.85 2.34
N GLN A 3 -6.96 -18.76 1.52
CA GLN A 3 -5.62 -18.48 2.01
C GLN A 3 -5.51 -17.11 2.68
N ILE A 4 -6.02 -16.04 2.05
CA ILE A 4 -6.01 -14.68 2.60
C ILE A 4 -6.81 -14.63 3.90
N SER A 5 -8.00 -15.22 3.93
CA SER A 5 -8.80 -15.33 5.15
C SER A 5 -8.01 -15.96 6.31
N ARG A 6 -7.35 -17.10 6.07
CA ARG A 6 -6.52 -17.76 7.11
C ARG A 6 -5.34 -16.90 7.56
N MET A 7 -4.71 -16.14 6.67
CA MET A 7 -3.63 -15.22 7.02
C MET A 7 -4.12 -14.07 7.89
N LEU A 8 -5.25 -13.45 7.51
CA LEU A 8 -5.87 -12.37 8.29
C LEU A 8 -6.29 -12.84 9.68
N MET A 9 -6.88 -14.03 9.79
CA MET A 9 -7.23 -14.61 11.10
C MET A 9 -6.01 -14.73 12.02
N LYS A 10 -4.89 -15.24 11.50
CA LYS A 10 -3.63 -15.34 12.26
C LYS A 10 -3.07 -13.97 12.63
N LEU A 11 -3.11 -13.02 11.69
CA LEU A 11 -2.62 -11.65 11.90
C LEU A 11 -3.41 -10.95 13.01
N PHE A 12 -4.73 -10.93 12.93
CA PHE A 12 -5.58 -10.28 13.93
C PHE A 12 -5.62 -11.03 15.26
N GLN A 13 -5.42 -12.35 15.28
CA GLN A 13 -5.24 -13.09 16.52
C GLN A 13 -3.98 -12.63 17.26
N ARG A 14 -2.85 -12.44 16.54
CA ARG A 14 -1.62 -11.89 17.14
C ARG A 14 -1.80 -10.46 17.62
N ALA A 15 -2.39 -9.60 16.78
CA ALA A 15 -2.66 -8.20 17.14
C ALA A 15 -3.54 -8.08 18.40
N ARG A 16 -4.52 -8.98 18.58
CA ARG A 16 -5.36 -9.05 19.79
C ARG A 16 -4.60 -9.43 21.06
N LEU A 17 -3.56 -10.26 20.95
CA LEU A 17 -2.71 -10.62 22.07
C LEU A 17 -1.80 -9.46 22.47
N GLU A 18 -1.28 -8.71 21.48
CA GLU A 18 -0.40 -7.57 21.71
C GLU A 18 -1.16 -6.34 22.22
N LYS A 19 -2.40 -6.12 21.75
CA LYS A 19 -3.24 -4.96 22.13
C LYS A 19 -4.65 -5.41 22.53
N PRO A 20 -4.83 -5.95 23.75
CA PRO A 20 -6.14 -6.40 24.22
C PRO A 20 -7.18 -5.28 24.21
N GLY A 21 -8.39 -5.59 23.75
CA GLY A 21 -9.52 -4.65 23.73
C GLY A 21 -9.51 -3.61 22.60
N GLN A 22 -8.41 -3.45 21.86
CA GLN A 22 -8.32 -2.50 20.73
C GLN A 22 -8.68 -3.10 19.38
N VAL A 23 -8.72 -4.43 19.27
CA VAL A 23 -8.96 -5.13 17.99
C VAL A 23 -10.28 -5.89 18.06
N ASP A 24 -11.21 -5.53 17.19
CA ASP A 24 -12.52 -6.18 17.05
C ASP A 24 -12.39 -7.67 16.70
N ARG A 25 -13.29 -8.51 17.23
CA ARG A 25 -13.27 -9.97 16.99
C ARG A 25 -13.47 -10.32 15.50
N ARG A 26 -14.13 -9.45 14.75
CA ARG A 26 -14.46 -9.58 13.33
C ARG A 26 -13.51 -8.79 12.43
N ALA A 27 -12.42 -8.21 12.97
CA ALA A 27 -11.47 -7.41 12.19
C ALA A 27 -10.92 -8.15 10.96
N ALA A 28 -10.70 -9.47 11.06
CA ALA A 28 -10.28 -10.30 9.93
C ALA A 28 -11.36 -10.41 8.84
N GLU A 29 -12.63 -10.51 9.22
CA GLU A 29 -13.77 -10.55 8.29
C GLU A 29 -13.92 -9.20 7.57
N PHE A 30 -13.92 -8.09 8.32
CA PHE A 30 -14.04 -6.76 7.76
C PHE A 30 -12.88 -6.43 6.82
N THR A 31 -11.66 -6.80 7.20
CA THR A 31 -10.48 -6.61 6.34
C THR A 31 -10.56 -7.47 5.07
N LEU A 32 -11.07 -8.70 5.17
CA LEU A 32 -11.28 -9.54 4.00
C LEU A 32 -12.31 -8.92 3.05
N SER A 33 -13.45 -8.47 3.58
CA SER A 33 -14.49 -7.78 2.80
C SER A 33 -13.95 -6.53 2.11
N LEU A 34 -13.13 -5.75 2.81
CA LEU A 34 -12.48 -4.56 2.26
C LEU A 34 -11.53 -4.91 1.11
N LEU A 35 -10.71 -5.96 1.26
CA LEU A 35 -9.82 -6.43 0.20
C LEU A 35 -10.57 -6.95 -1.03
N VAL A 36 -11.71 -7.62 -0.84
CA VAL A 36 -12.59 -8.06 -1.93
C VAL A 36 -13.16 -6.86 -2.67
N ALA A 37 -13.65 -5.85 -1.95
CA ALA A 37 -14.17 -4.62 -2.54
C ALA A 37 -13.12 -3.89 -3.39
N MET A 38 -11.86 -3.88 -2.96
CA MET A 38 -10.77 -3.30 -3.74
C MET A 38 -10.42 -4.11 -5.00
N TYR A 39 -10.23 -5.42 -4.85
CA TYR A 39 -9.46 -6.23 -5.82
C TYR A 39 -10.26 -7.31 -6.56
N ASP A 40 -11.50 -7.61 -6.14
CA ASP A 40 -12.34 -8.64 -6.75
C ASP A 40 -13.73 -8.09 -7.14
N ARG A 41 -13.73 -6.94 -7.83
CA ARG A 41 -14.96 -6.23 -8.23
C ARG A 41 -15.84 -7.04 -9.18
N SER A 42 -15.23 -7.93 -9.96
CA SER A 42 -15.94 -8.81 -10.90
C SER A 42 -16.46 -10.10 -10.24
N GLY A 43 -16.28 -10.29 -8.93
CA GLY A 43 -16.80 -11.46 -8.21
C GLY A 43 -16.15 -12.78 -8.62
N THR A 44 -14.87 -12.75 -8.99
CA THR A 44 -14.11 -13.94 -9.43
C THR A 44 -13.77 -14.89 -8.29
N GLY A 45 -13.90 -14.45 -7.03
CA GLY A 45 -13.48 -15.21 -5.86
C GLY A 45 -11.96 -15.24 -5.70
N TYR A 46 -11.25 -14.27 -6.26
CA TYR A 46 -9.79 -14.23 -6.29
C TYR A 46 -9.25 -12.82 -6.01
N VAL A 47 -8.34 -12.75 -5.03
CA VAL A 47 -7.52 -11.57 -4.73
C VAL A 47 -6.06 -12.00 -4.75
N LYS A 48 -5.22 -11.27 -5.46
CA LYS A 48 -3.78 -11.52 -5.51
C LYS A 48 -3.16 -11.25 -4.14
N THR A 49 -2.37 -12.18 -3.63
CA THR A 49 -1.68 -12.03 -2.33
C THR A 49 -0.78 -10.79 -2.28
N ARG A 50 -0.11 -10.45 -3.39
CA ARG A 50 0.74 -9.25 -3.48
C ARG A 50 -0.07 -7.96 -3.35
N SER A 51 -1.20 -7.85 -4.06
CA SER A 51 -2.12 -6.71 -3.96
C SER A 51 -2.71 -6.59 -2.55
N ALA A 52 -3.12 -7.72 -1.93
CA ALA A 52 -3.58 -7.74 -0.55
C ALA A 52 -2.50 -7.26 0.44
N ALA A 53 -1.25 -7.71 0.26
CA ALA A 53 -0.13 -7.25 1.08
C ALA A 53 0.11 -5.74 0.90
N ALA A 54 0.09 -5.22 -0.33
CA ALA A 54 0.24 -3.79 -0.61
C ALA A 54 -0.82 -2.94 0.10
N ALA A 55 -2.08 -3.37 0.09
CA ALA A 55 -3.15 -2.70 0.83
C ALA A 55 -2.94 -2.74 2.34
N LEU A 56 -2.59 -3.90 2.91
CA LEU A 56 -2.32 -4.05 4.34
C LEU A 56 -1.13 -3.20 4.80
N ILE A 57 -0.06 -3.13 4.00
CA ILE A 57 1.10 -2.26 4.25
C ILE A 57 0.68 -0.79 4.21
N SER A 58 -0.11 -0.41 3.20
CA SER A 58 -0.55 0.98 3.04
C SER A 58 -1.38 1.47 4.22
N LEU A 59 -2.29 0.61 4.70
CA LEU A 59 -3.23 0.88 5.79
C LEU A 59 -2.65 0.55 7.17
N SER A 60 -1.40 0.10 7.27
CA SER A 60 -0.77 -0.17 8.57
C SER A 60 -0.46 1.13 9.33
N GLY A 61 -0.22 1.01 10.63
CA GLY A 61 0.23 2.13 11.47
C GLY A 61 1.73 2.46 11.35
N ASP A 62 2.44 1.91 10.36
CA ASP A 62 3.89 2.14 10.22
C ASP A 62 4.25 3.52 9.64
N THR A 63 5.52 3.88 9.77
CA THR A 63 6.08 5.08 9.12
C THR A 63 6.01 4.98 7.59
N LEU A 64 5.89 6.12 6.91
CA LEU A 64 5.91 6.15 5.43
C LEU A 64 7.15 5.49 4.85
N LEU A 65 8.33 5.71 5.45
CA LEU A 65 9.57 5.09 4.96
C LEU A 65 9.53 3.57 5.07
N ALA A 66 9.00 3.01 6.17
CA ALA A 66 8.85 1.57 6.33
C ALA A 66 7.88 0.99 5.27
N LYS A 67 6.75 1.68 5.02
CA LYS A 67 5.81 1.31 3.96
C LYS A 67 6.47 1.30 2.58
N TYR A 68 7.23 2.34 2.25
CA TYR A 68 7.93 2.46 0.97
C TYR A 68 8.97 1.35 0.78
N ARG A 69 9.78 1.04 1.81
CA ARG A 69 10.72 -0.08 1.75
C ARG A 69 10.01 -1.41 1.57
N ALA A 70 8.88 -1.62 2.26
CA ALA A 70 8.09 -2.83 2.09
C ALA A 70 7.54 -2.95 0.66
N PHE A 71 7.04 -1.87 0.05
CA PHE A 71 6.63 -1.91 -1.37
C PHE A 71 7.77 -2.31 -2.29
N PHE A 72 8.98 -1.79 -2.05
CA PHE A 72 10.16 -2.20 -2.81
C PHE A 72 10.40 -3.70 -2.68
N GLN A 73 10.45 -4.22 -1.46
CA GLN A 73 10.69 -5.65 -1.20
C GLN A 73 9.63 -6.57 -1.83
N PHE A 74 8.36 -6.16 -1.84
CA PHE A 74 7.28 -6.98 -2.39
C PHE A 74 7.16 -6.95 -3.92
N TYR A 75 7.62 -5.87 -4.57
CA TYR A 75 7.46 -5.70 -6.02
C TYR A 75 8.76 -5.81 -6.81
N ALA A 76 9.90 -5.57 -6.19
CA ALA A 76 11.18 -5.74 -6.83
C ALA A 76 11.42 -7.20 -7.23
N VAL A 77 12.19 -7.36 -8.29
CA VAL A 77 12.62 -8.64 -8.83
C VAL A 77 14.12 -8.78 -8.65
N PRO A 78 14.62 -10.00 -8.39
CA PRO A 78 16.06 -10.25 -8.37
C PRO A 78 16.64 -10.08 -9.78
N ASP A 79 17.76 -9.38 -9.87
CA ASP A 79 18.57 -9.23 -11.07
C ASP A 79 20.06 -9.39 -10.71
N GLY A 80 20.56 -10.61 -10.89
CA GLY A 80 21.89 -11.01 -10.42
C GLY A 80 22.03 -10.87 -8.90
N LYS A 81 22.93 -10.00 -8.45
CA LYS A 81 23.16 -9.70 -7.02
C LYS A 81 22.30 -8.53 -6.51
N ALA A 82 21.58 -7.85 -7.39
CA ALA A 82 20.75 -6.70 -7.05
C ALA A 82 19.28 -7.10 -6.98
N THR A 83 18.50 -6.31 -6.25
CA THR A 83 17.03 -6.35 -6.26
C THR A 83 16.58 -5.04 -6.89
N LEU A 84 15.79 -5.11 -7.96
CA LEU A 84 15.45 -3.95 -8.79
C LEU A 84 13.94 -3.88 -9.08
N ILE A 85 13.42 -2.67 -9.26
CA ILE A 85 12.06 -2.45 -9.76
C ILE A 85 12.11 -2.12 -11.25
N THR A 86 11.45 -2.95 -12.06
CA THR A 86 11.21 -2.67 -13.48
C THR A 86 10.00 -1.75 -13.67
N ARG A 87 9.84 -1.17 -14.86
CA ARG A 87 8.63 -0.40 -15.22
C ARG A 87 7.34 -1.23 -15.04
N SER A 88 7.36 -2.52 -15.36
CA SER A 88 6.20 -3.41 -15.20
C SER A 88 5.89 -3.72 -13.73
N ALA A 89 6.92 -3.88 -12.89
CA ALA A 89 6.76 -4.03 -11.45
C ALA A 89 6.19 -2.76 -10.81
N LEU A 90 6.72 -1.58 -11.17
CA LEU A 90 6.19 -0.29 -10.70
C LEU A 90 4.73 -0.09 -11.14
N ARG A 91 4.40 -0.39 -12.39
CA ARG A 91 3.01 -0.34 -12.88
C ARG A 91 2.09 -1.21 -12.05
N SER A 92 2.52 -2.44 -11.74
CA SER A 92 1.72 -3.36 -10.93
C SER A 92 1.49 -2.79 -9.53
N LEU A 93 2.52 -2.24 -8.89
CA LEU A 93 2.41 -1.58 -7.58
C LEU A 93 1.43 -0.42 -7.62
N LEU A 94 1.61 0.52 -8.56
CA LEU A 94 0.76 1.71 -8.64
C LEU A 94 -0.69 1.37 -8.96
N THR A 95 -0.94 0.40 -9.84
CA THR A 95 -2.29 -0.09 -10.13
C THR A 95 -2.93 -0.73 -8.90
N ASP A 96 -2.18 -1.52 -8.13
CA ASP A 96 -2.68 -2.15 -6.90
C ASP A 96 -2.98 -1.10 -5.82
N LEU A 97 -2.09 -0.11 -5.63
CA LEU A 97 -2.28 0.97 -4.66
C LEU A 97 -3.44 1.89 -5.04
N ASN A 98 -3.65 2.15 -6.33
CA ASN A 98 -4.75 2.99 -6.82
C ASN A 98 -6.14 2.39 -6.55
N GLN A 99 -6.24 1.07 -6.31
CA GLN A 99 -7.52 0.46 -5.95
C GLN A 99 -8.03 0.93 -4.58
N ILE A 100 -7.13 1.34 -3.68
CA ILE A 100 -7.48 1.75 -2.31
C ILE A 100 -8.31 3.04 -2.31
N PRO A 101 -7.84 4.18 -2.86
CA PRO A 101 -8.67 5.38 -2.94
C PRO A 101 -9.85 5.23 -3.93
N ALA A 102 -9.75 4.31 -4.91
CA ALA A 102 -10.84 4.08 -5.85
C ALA A 102 -12.13 3.55 -5.22
N ILE A 103 -12.07 2.86 -4.07
CA ILE A 103 -13.29 2.38 -3.38
C ILE A 103 -14.14 3.52 -2.81
N VAL A 104 -13.53 4.69 -2.60
CA VAL A 104 -14.21 5.91 -2.13
C VAL A 104 -14.39 6.93 -3.26
N GLY A 105 -14.15 6.53 -4.51
CA GLY A 105 -14.31 7.40 -5.68
C GLY A 105 -13.13 8.33 -5.97
N GLU A 106 -12.01 8.19 -5.25
CA GLU A 106 -10.81 9.05 -5.38
C GLU A 106 -9.67 8.37 -6.16
N GLY A 107 -9.99 7.35 -6.98
CA GLY A 107 -9.00 6.66 -7.81
C GLY A 107 -8.47 7.57 -8.92
N CYS A 108 -7.20 7.41 -9.27
CA CYS A 108 -6.62 8.04 -10.46
C CYS A 108 -6.94 7.24 -11.73
N THR A 109 -6.90 7.92 -12.87
CA THR A 109 -7.02 7.28 -14.18
C THR A 109 -5.78 6.43 -14.49
N GLN A 110 -5.91 5.51 -15.44
CA GLN A 110 -4.77 4.73 -15.92
C GLN A 110 -3.66 5.60 -16.54
N SER A 111 -4.02 6.75 -17.15
CA SER A 111 -3.03 7.71 -17.64
C SER A 111 -2.19 8.32 -16.53
N CYS A 112 -2.74 8.57 -15.33
CA CYS A 112 -1.95 9.01 -14.18
C CYS A 112 -0.83 8.03 -13.85
N VAL A 113 -1.13 6.73 -13.88
CA VAL A 113 -0.17 5.66 -13.56
C VAL A 113 0.97 5.66 -14.57
N GLU A 114 0.67 5.78 -15.86
CA GLU A 114 1.70 5.84 -16.90
C GLU A 114 2.58 7.09 -16.78
N ILE A 115 1.99 8.25 -16.48
CA ILE A 115 2.73 9.49 -16.23
C ILE A 115 3.68 9.32 -15.04
N ALA A 116 3.20 8.74 -13.94
CA ALA A 116 4.00 8.48 -12.75
C ALA A 116 5.16 7.51 -13.02
N ILE A 117 4.96 6.47 -13.84
CA ILE A 117 6.02 5.56 -14.26
C ILE A 117 7.06 6.31 -15.09
N HIS A 118 6.62 7.13 -16.05
CA HIS A 118 7.52 7.92 -16.88
C HIS A 118 8.37 8.88 -16.03
N ASP A 119 7.74 9.58 -15.09
CA ASP A 119 8.40 10.48 -14.15
C ASP A 119 9.44 9.75 -13.27
N CYS A 120 9.06 8.61 -12.68
CA CYS A 120 9.96 7.80 -11.85
C CYS A 120 11.23 7.36 -12.60
N PHE A 121 11.06 6.99 -13.88
CA PHE A 121 12.14 6.53 -14.75
C PHE A 121 12.81 7.65 -15.55
N HIS A 122 12.47 8.91 -15.30
CA HIS A 122 13.13 10.03 -15.96
C HIS A 122 14.63 10.04 -15.64
N GLY A 123 15.47 10.12 -16.68
CA GLY A 123 16.93 10.05 -16.59
C GLY A 123 17.49 8.66 -16.25
N VAL A 124 16.67 7.61 -16.19
CA VAL A 124 17.14 6.24 -15.93
C VAL A 124 17.48 5.55 -17.26
N LEU A 125 18.77 5.29 -17.47
CA LEU A 125 19.29 4.60 -18.66
C LEU A 125 18.96 3.09 -18.65
N ASN A 126 18.85 2.51 -17.46
CA ASN A 126 18.59 1.08 -17.28
C ASN A 126 17.09 0.74 -17.38
N ALA A 127 16.79 -0.55 -17.61
CA ALA A 127 15.41 -1.03 -17.65
C ALA A 127 14.71 -1.08 -16.27
N ALA A 128 15.48 -0.92 -15.19
CA ALA A 128 15.04 -1.03 -13.81
C ALA A 128 15.77 -0.03 -12.89
N ILE A 129 15.20 0.22 -11.71
CA ILE A 129 15.73 1.14 -10.69
C ILE A 129 16.06 0.40 -9.38
N VAL A 130 17.09 0.87 -8.70
CA VAL A 130 17.48 0.44 -7.34
C VAL A 130 16.58 1.08 -6.27
N GLU A 131 16.68 0.58 -5.04
CA GLU A 131 15.87 1.04 -3.90
C GLU A 131 16.03 2.55 -3.65
N GLU A 132 17.25 3.08 -3.76
CA GLU A 132 17.55 4.48 -3.48
C GLU A 132 16.77 5.43 -4.39
N LYS A 133 16.73 5.14 -5.70
CA LYS A 133 15.97 5.93 -6.69
C LYS A 133 14.47 5.80 -6.45
N PHE A 134 13.99 4.59 -6.16
CA PHE A 134 12.58 4.33 -5.87
C PHE A 134 12.11 5.11 -4.62
N LEU A 135 12.86 5.03 -3.52
CA LEU A 135 12.56 5.76 -2.29
C LEU A 135 12.68 7.27 -2.48
N SER A 136 13.66 7.74 -3.26
CA SER A 136 13.78 9.17 -3.59
C SER A 136 12.56 9.69 -4.34
N TRP A 137 12.06 8.93 -5.31
CA TRP A 137 10.86 9.29 -6.07
C TRP A 137 9.60 9.27 -5.21
N LEU A 138 9.41 8.27 -4.34
CA LEU A 138 8.26 8.27 -3.42
C LEU A 138 8.28 9.46 -2.44
N ARG A 139 9.46 9.90 -2.02
CA ARG A 139 9.64 11.07 -1.14
C ARG A 139 9.34 12.40 -1.82
N SER A 140 9.33 12.48 -3.15
CA SER A 140 8.84 13.67 -3.85
C SER A 140 7.31 13.72 -3.94
N GLU A 141 6.60 12.81 -3.24
CA GLU A 141 5.14 12.74 -3.15
C GLU A 141 4.44 12.76 -4.52
N PRO A 142 4.68 11.75 -5.38
CA PRO A 142 4.09 11.72 -6.72
C PRO A 142 2.56 11.75 -6.63
N ALA A 143 1.92 12.52 -7.51
CA ALA A 143 0.48 12.81 -7.43
C ALA A 143 -0.41 11.56 -7.27
N VAL A 144 -0.06 10.48 -7.97
CA VAL A 144 -0.79 9.19 -7.94
C VAL A 144 -0.78 8.52 -6.55
N LEU A 145 0.11 8.91 -5.65
CA LEU A 145 0.23 8.37 -4.28
C LEU A 145 0.03 9.42 -3.18
N LEU A 146 -0.41 10.65 -3.48
CA LEU A 146 -0.59 11.72 -2.48
C LEU A 146 -1.55 11.35 -1.33
N TRP A 147 -2.49 10.44 -1.59
CA TRP A 147 -3.41 9.93 -0.57
C TRP A 147 -2.66 9.22 0.56
N LEU A 148 -1.57 8.51 0.28
CA LEU A 148 -0.85 7.71 1.27
C LEU A 148 -0.13 8.55 2.34
N PRO A 149 0.70 9.56 2.01
CA PRO A 149 1.25 10.46 3.01
C PRO A 149 0.18 11.32 3.69
N THR A 150 -0.92 11.64 2.99
CA THR A 150 -2.06 12.34 3.60
C THR A 150 -2.73 11.49 4.68
N CYS A 151 -3.06 10.23 4.39
CA CYS A 151 -3.59 9.29 5.37
C CYS A 151 -2.64 9.10 6.57
N TYR A 152 -1.33 9.01 6.32
CA TYR A 152 -0.34 8.92 7.39
C TYR A 152 -0.36 10.17 8.29
N ARG A 153 -0.39 11.38 7.71
CA ARG A 153 -0.48 12.63 8.49
C ARG A 153 -1.76 12.72 9.31
N LEU A 154 -2.90 12.33 8.75
CA LEU A 154 -4.18 12.29 9.46
C LEU A 154 -4.13 11.31 10.65
N SER A 155 -3.60 10.11 10.45
CA SER A 155 -3.47 9.13 11.54
C SER A 155 -2.44 9.55 12.60
N ALA A 156 -1.33 10.17 12.20
CA ALA A 156 -0.32 10.65 13.14
C ALA A 156 -0.82 11.81 14.01
N THR A 157 -1.70 12.66 13.46
CA THR A 157 -2.28 13.81 14.20
C THR A 157 -3.40 13.40 15.15
N GLU A 158 -4.11 12.29 14.89
CA GLU A 158 -5.11 11.74 15.80
C GLU A 158 -4.53 11.42 17.20
N MET A 159 -3.24 11.05 17.25
CA MET A 159 -2.52 10.75 18.49
C MET A 159 -1.95 11.98 19.19
N VAL A 160 -2.11 13.18 18.63
CA VAL A 160 -1.58 14.43 19.20
C VAL A 160 -2.66 15.11 20.03
N SER A 161 -2.49 15.09 21.35
CA SER A 161 -3.28 15.93 22.25
C SER A 161 -2.72 17.36 22.23
N HIS A 162 -3.43 18.27 21.59
CA HIS A 162 -3.14 19.70 21.70
C HIS A 162 -3.73 20.25 23.00
N GLN A 163 -3.00 21.13 23.69
CA GLN A 163 -3.52 21.83 24.89
C GLN A 163 -4.61 22.89 24.57
N ALA A 164 -4.98 23.04 23.30
CA ALA A 164 -6.08 23.89 22.88
C ALA A 164 -7.36 23.07 22.73
N ARG A 165 -8.46 23.53 23.36
CA ARG A 165 -9.79 22.99 23.08
C ARG A 165 -10.26 23.52 21.73
N CYS A 166 -10.45 22.65 20.74
CA CYS A 166 -11.22 23.00 19.54
C CYS A 166 -12.68 23.28 19.96
N ARG A 167 -13.20 24.44 19.54
CA ARG A 167 -14.62 24.80 19.69
C ARG A 167 -15.43 24.26 18.53
#